data_AF-A0A1Q5VD92-F1
#
_entry.id   AF-A0A1Q5VD92-F1
#
_cell.length_a   1.000
_cell.length_b   1.000
_cell.length_c   1.000
_cell.angle_alpha   90.00
_cell.angle_beta   90.00
_cell.angle_gamma   90.00
#
_symmetry.space_group_name_H-M   'P 1'
#
loop_
_entity.id
_entity.type
_entity.pdbx_description
1 polymer ?
#
loop_
_entity_poly.entity_id
_entity_poly.type
_entity_poly.pdbx_seq_one_letter_code
_entity_poly.pdbx_strand_id
1 'polypeptide(L)'
;MNETISYHGVSPTTQEKKLTKADLNRIFWNIQTMSFSYNYEKLQTIGFAHCMIPVLDKLYADADKETRVRAMKRHLEFYNSQINTGALILGVTAALEEKTTEEEKEAVVSVKAGLMGPLAGLGDSLLKFTWLPICGSIGAAFALQGNLIGPILMFILFNLVNIGSKYFFIHYGYNKGVDLIEQSKNSNIIQRISNVANVVGVMVLGSLIATTVKISTPLVIAVGEQSIKVQEMFDKVAPNLLTLLFSLGIFFLVKKFKGKYTVSLIIAMMVFGVICSMFGILS
;
A
#
# COMPACT_ATOMS: atom_id res chain seq x y z
N MET A 1 26.30 -38.73 24.44
CA MET A 1 26.53 -37.44 25.12
C MET A 1 25.83 -36.39 24.26
N ASN A 2 24.54 -36.15 24.53
CA ASN A 2 23.72 -35.19 23.80
C ASN A 2 23.41 -34.04 24.78
N GLU A 3 24.15 -32.94 24.68
CA GLU A 3 23.83 -31.72 25.41
C GLU A 3 22.64 -31.04 24.74
N THR A 4 21.52 -31.03 25.46
CA THR A 4 20.33 -30.26 25.13
C THR A 4 20.60 -28.82 25.56
N ILE A 5 20.76 -27.93 24.58
CA ILE A 5 20.86 -26.49 24.83
C ILE A 5 19.49 -26.03 25.35
N SER A 6 19.39 -25.78 26.64
CA SER A 6 18.20 -25.21 27.28
C SER A 6 18.13 -23.71 26.97
N TYR A 7 17.19 -23.30 26.13
CA TYR A 7 16.84 -21.89 26.00
C TYR A 7 16.25 -21.41 27.33
N HIS A 8 16.96 -20.52 28.01
CA HIS A 8 16.43 -19.83 29.18
C HIS A 8 15.20 -19.02 28.75
N GLY A 9 14.04 -19.49 29.18
CA GLY A 9 12.77 -18.79 29.00
C GLY A 9 12.85 -17.41 29.65
N VAL A 10 12.73 -16.37 28.83
CA VAL A 10 12.51 -15.01 29.29
C VAL A 10 11.17 -15.00 30.04
N SER A 11 11.23 -14.72 31.34
CA SER A 11 10.04 -14.61 32.20
C SER A 11 9.07 -13.56 31.64
N PRO A 12 7.74 -13.76 31.75
CA PRO A 12 6.74 -12.86 31.19
C PRO A 12 6.65 -11.62 32.09
N THR A 13 7.60 -10.70 31.92
CA THR A 13 7.49 -9.35 32.45
C THR A 13 6.50 -8.60 31.57
N THR A 14 5.46 -8.05 32.21
CA THR A 14 4.49 -7.09 31.67
C THR A 14 5.12 -6.29 30.53
N GLN A 15 4.66 -6.47 29.28
CA GLN A 15 5.30 -5.91 28.07
C GLN A 15 5.34 -4.38 28.12
N GLU A 16 6.35 -3.84 28.79
CA GLU A 16 6.62 -2.42 28.85
C GLU A 16 6.96 -1.92 27.45
N LYS A 17 6.41 -0.77 27.10
CA LYS A 17 6.57 -0.16 25.78
C LYS A 17 8.05 0.19 25.56
N LYS A 18 8.75 -0.58 24.73
CA LYS A 18 10.18 -0.40 24.44
C LYS A 18 10.42 0.76 23.47
N LEU A 19 9.52 0.99 22.51
CA LEU A 19 9.68 2.10 21.56
C LEU A 19 9.06 3.39 22.09
N THR A 20 9.82 4.47 21.95
CA THR A 20 9.41 5.81 22.39
C THR A 20 8.91 6.64 21.21
N LYS A 21 8.23 7.75 21.52
CA LYS A 21 7.85 8.75 20.51
C LYS A 21 9.06 9.28 19.72
N ALA A 22 10.22 9.38 20.36
CA ALA A 22 11.45 9.81 19.71
C ALA A 22 11.92 8.81 18.63
N ASP A 23 11.75 7.52 18.88
CA ASP A 23 12.11 6.47 17.91
C ASP A 23 11.18 6.54 16.68
N LEU A 24 9.87 6.70 16.89
CA LEU A 24 8.90 6.91 15.80
C LEU A 24 9.17 8.20 15.01
N ASN A 25 9.62 9.26 15.69
CA ASN A 25 10.03 10.49 15.01
C ASN A 25 11.28 10.29 14.14
N ARG A 26 12.21 9.39 14.52
CA ARG A 26 13.34 9.02 13.66
C ARG A 26 12.87 8.30 12.40
N ILE A 27 11.90 7.38 12.51
CA ILE A 27 11.25 6.76 11.33
C ILE A 27 10.66 7.85 10.42
N PHE A 28 9.97 8.84 11.00
CA PHE A 28 9.36 9.95 10.27
C PHE A 28 10.38 10.83 9.53
N TRP A 29 11.59 11.00 10.06
CA TRP A 29 12.65 11.71 9.35
C TRP A 29 13.27 10.84 8.24
N ASN A 30 13.50 9.56 8.51
CA ASN A 30 14.07 8.62 7.54
C ASN A 30 13.14 8.38 6.34
N ILE A 31 11.81 8.38 6.52
CA ILE A 31 10.87 8.17 5.40
C ILE A 31 10.89 9.31 4.38
N GLN A 32 11.41 10.49 4.73
CA GLN A 32 11.53 11.60 3.76
C GLN A 32 12.54 11.28 2.65
N THR A 33 13.55 10.47 2.93
CA THR A 33 14.61 10.08 1.99
C THR A 33 14.41 8.69 1.39
N MET A 34 13.30 8.01 1.72
CA MET A 34 12.99 6.65 1.27
C MET A 34 13.12 6.46 -0.25
N SER A 35 12.67 7.45 -1.04
CA SER A 35 12.72 7.41 -2.51
C SER A 35 14.12 7.44 -3.10
N PHE A 36 15.15 7.89 -2.37
CA PHE A 36 16.51 7.98 -2.89
C PHE A 36 17.14 6.61 -3.15
N SER A 37 16.61 5.57 -2.51
CA SER A 37 17.10 4.19 -2.62
C SER A 37 16.28 3.33 -3.61
N TYR A 38 15.40 3.97 -4.39
CA TYR A 38 14.53 3.28 -5.33
C TYR A 38 15.35 2.60 -6.43
N ASN A 39 15.13 1.30 -6.63
CA ASN A 39 15.83 0.51 -7.65
C ASN A 39 14.85 -0.42 -8.36
N TYR A 40 15.13 -0.82 -9.61
CA TYR A 40 14.18 -1.64 -10.38
C TYR A 40 14.05 -3.08 -9.90
N GLU A 41 15.01 -3.59 -9.13
CA GLU A 41 15.00 -4.98 -8.65
C GLU A 41 14.06 -5.17 -7.45
N LYS A 42 14.12 -4.26 -6.48
CA LYS A 42 13.40 -4.34 -5.20
C LYS A 42 12.66 -3.06 -4.83
N LEU A 43 12.57 -2.09 -5.73
CA LEU A 43 11.81 -0.84 -5.58
C LEU A 43 12.22 -0.11 -4.30
N GLN A 44 11.31 0.08 -3.34
CA GLN A 44 11.53 0.90 -2.14
C GLN A 44 12.12 0.13 -0.96
N THR A 45 12.48 -1.14 -1.14
CA THR A 45 12.89 -2.06 -0.06
C THR A 45 14.03 -1.52 0.81
N ILE A 46 15.09 -0.96 0.19
CA ILE A 46 16.24 -0.44 0.93
C ILE A 46 15.83 0.75 1.81
N GLY A 47 14.99 1.64 1.27
CA GLY A 47 14.48 2.81 1.99
C GLY A 47 13.58 2.40 3.14
N PHE A 48 12.76 1.37 2.96
CA PHE A 48 11.97 0.79 4.04
C PHE A 48 12.86 0.23 5.15
N ALA A 49 13.89 -0.55 4.80
CA ALA A 49 14.85 -1.07 5.78
C ALA A 49 15.58 0.07 6.53
N HIS A 50 15.98 1.13 5.83
CA HIS A 50 16.59 2.32 6.43
C HIS A 50 15.65 3.02 7.45
N CYS A 51 14.36 3.10 7.14
CA CYS A 51 13.37 3.64 8.08
C CYS A 51 13.23 2.80 9.35
N MET A 52 13.46 1.48 9.27
CA MET A 52 13.35 0.56 10.39
C MET A 52 14.62 0.47 11.26
N ILE A 53 15.78 0.95 10.80
CA ILE A 53 17.05 0.90 11.56
C ILE A 53 16.90 1.38 13.01
N PRO A 54 16.29 2.56 13.31
CA PRO A 54 16.17 3.04 14.69
C PRO A 54 15.35 2.12 15.60
N VAL A 55 14.38 1.40 15.03
CA VAL A 55 13.55 0.41 15.74
C VAL A 55 14.37 -0.84 16.03
N LEU A 56 15.03 -1.36 15.00
CA LEU A 56 15.78 -2.61 15.09
C LEU A 56 17.00 -2.47 16.01
N ASP A 57 17.74 -1.36 15.92
CA ASP A 57 18.88 -1.09 16.78
C ASP A 57 18.49 -1.04 18.25
N LYS A 58 17.27 -0.56 18.56
CA LYS A 58 16.78 -0.47 19.94
C LYS A 58 16.22 -1.80 20.44
N LEU A 59 15.41 -2.49 19.64
CA LEU A 59 14.77 -3.75 20.04
C LEU A 59 15.77 -4.91 20.15
N TYR A 60 16.81 -4.89 19.32
CA TYR A 60 17.82 -5.95 19.22
C TYR A 60 19.20 -5.51 19.74
N ALA A 61 19.26 -4.48 20.58
CA ALA A 61 20.52 -3.96 21.15
C ALA A 61 21.33 -5.05 21.87
N ASP A 62 20.63 -5.89 22.64
CA ASP A 62 21.22 -6.97 23.45
C ASP A 62 21.14 -8.35 22.76
N ALA A 63 20.64 -8.41 21.52
CA ALA A 63 20.49 -9.67 20.79
C ALA A 63 21.81 -10.12 20.15
N ASP A 64 21.94 -11.42 19.94
CA ASP A 64 23.09 -11.99 19.24
C ASP A 64 23.15 -11.51 17.78
N LYS A 65 24.35 -11.64 17.18
CA LYS A 65 24.61 -11.18 15.81
C LYS A 65 23.70 -11.86 14.78
N GLU A 66 23.37 -13.13 14.97
CA GLU A 66 22.54 -13.88 14.01
C GLU A 66 21.10 -13.36 14.02
N THR A 67 20.54 -13.13 15.20
CA THR A 67 19.21 -12.54 15.38
C THR A 67 19.12 -11.14 14.77
N ARG A 68 20.13 -10.29 14.99
CA ARG A 68 20.20 -8.95 14.35
C ARG A 68 20.22 -9.02 12.83
N VAL A 69 21.00 -9.94 12.26
CA VAL A 69 21.06 -10.14 10.80
C VAL A 69 19.71 -10.63 10.26
N ARG A 70 19.04 -11.54 10.99
CA ARG A 70 17.73 -12.06 10.60
C ARG A 70 16.67 -10.96 10.58
N ALA A 71 16.63 -10.11 11.60
CA ALA A 71 15.72 -8.98 11.68
C ALA A 71 15.94 -7.98 10.53
N MET A 72 17.19 -7.64 10.21
CA MET A 72 17.50 -6.78 9.06
C MET A 72 17.09 -7.40 7.72
N LYS A 73 17.36 -8.69 7.52
CA LYS A 73 17.00 -9.41 6.27
C LYS A 73 15.50 -9.41 6.01
N ARG A 74 14.67 -9.53 7.04
CA ARG A 74 13.21 -9.50 6.94
C ARG A 74 12.68 -8.19 6.35
N HIS A 75 13.33 -7.07 6.64
CA HIS A 75 12.97 -5.79 6.05
C HIS A 75 13.58 -5.54 4.65
N LEU A 76 14.53 -6.37 4.21
CA LEU A 76 15.05 -6.42 2.85
C LEU A 76 14.22 -7.27 1.89
N GLU A 77 13.06 -7.75 2.33
CA GLU A 77 12.06 -8.33 1.46
C GLU A 77 11.33 -7.26 0.65
N PHE A 78 10.93 -7.65 -0.57
CA PHE A 78 10.31 -6.79 -1.56
C PHE A 78 9.23 -5.90 -0.95
N TYR A 79 9.34 -4.59 -1.21
CA TYR A 79 8.38 -3.60 -0.77
C TYR A 79 8.19 -2.52 -1.81
N ASN A 80 6.93 -2.24 -2.11
CA ASN A 80 6.55 -1.10 -2.92
C ASN A 80 5.15 -0.62 -2.53
N SER A 81 5.04 0.65 -2.15
CA SER A 81 3.78 1.30 -1.88
C SER A 81 3.88 2.82 -2.08
N GLN A 82 2.76 3.51 -1.98
CA GLN A 82 2.76 4.96 -1.96
C GLN A 82 3.38 5.43 -0.63
N ILE A 83 4.26 6.44 -0.66
CA ILE A 83 5.15 6.76 0.48
C ILE A 83 4.36 7.20 1.72
N ASN A 84 3.33 8.01 1.54
CA ASN A 84 2.54 8.57 2.64
C ASN A 84 1.74 7.48 3.32
N THR A 85 0.99 6.67 2.57
CA THR A 85 0.24 5.54 3.13
C THR A 85 1.16 4.43 3.60
N GLY A 86 2.33 4.26 2.98
CA GLY A 86 3.42 3.40 3.44
C GLY A 86 3.98 3.79 4.81
N ALA A 87 3.83 5.04 5.22
CA ALA A 87 4.14 5.50 6.57
C ALA A 87 3.26 4.80 7.63
N LEU A 88 2.01 4.44 7.27
CA LEU A 88 1.14 3.62 8.12
C LEU A 88 1.72 2.21 8.27
N ILE A 89 2.17 1.61 7.17
CA ILE A 89 2.78 0.28 7.16
C ILE A 89 4.04 0.27 8.04
N LEU A 90 4.89 1.30 7.94
CA LEU A 90 6.06 1.44 8.81
C LEU A 90 5.68 1.49 10.30
N GLY A 91 4.64 2.26 10.65
CA GLY A 91 4.13 2.30 12.03
C GLY A 91 3.66 0.94 12.53
N VAL A 92 2.81 0.26 11.75
CA VAL A 92 2.29 -1.09 12.08
C VAL A 92 3.42 -2.11 12.18
N THR A 93 4.40 -2.02 11.27
CA THR A 93 5.58 -2.91 11.25
C THR A 93 6.42 -2.71 12.50
N ALA A 94 6.64 -1.46 12.94
CA ALA A 94 7.36 -1.18 14.19
C ALA A 94 6.62 -1.73 15.43
N ALA A 95 5.29 -1.67 15.44
CA ALA A 95 4.50 -2.25 16.53
C ALA A 95 4.57 -3.77 16.57
N LEU A 96 4.46 -4.44 15.41
CA LEU A 96 4.66 -5.88 15.31
C LEU A 96 6.09 -6.27 15.69
N GLU A 97 7.08 -5.48 15.27
CA GLU A 97 8.46 -5.75 15.66
C GLU A 97 8.68 -5.66 17.17
N GLU A 98 7.98 -4.76 17.87
CA GLU A 98 8.09 -4.65 19.33
C GLU A 98 7.31 -5.74 20.09
N LYS A 99 6.11 -6.08 19.62
CA LYS A 99 5.13 -6.84 20.42
C LYS A 99 5.10 -8.33 20.13
N THR A 100 5.65 -8.79 19.00
CA THR A 100 5.70 -10.21 18.65
C THR A 100 7.01 -10.88 19.04
N THR A 101 6.96 -12.17 19.37
CA THR A 101 8.17 -12.98 19.59
C THR A 101 8.90 -13.25 18.28
N GLU A 102 10.13 -13.78 18.33
CA GLU A 102 10.92 -14.09 17.12
C GLU A 102 10.26 -15.18 16.26
N GLU A 103 9.51 -16.10 16.87
CA GLU A 103 8.76 -17.17 16.19
C GLU A 103 7.56 -16.63 15.39
N GLU A 104 7.03 -15.47 15.79
CA GLU A 104 5.86 -14.83 15.17
C GLU A 104 6.23 -13.81 14.08
N LYS A 105 7.52 -13.62 13.79
CA LYS A 105 8.00 -12.57 12.88
C LYS A 105 7.67 -12.80 11.42
N GLU A 106 7.28 -14.00 11.01
CA GLU A 106 6.75 -14.24 9.66
C GLU A 106 5.49 -13.41 9.38
N ALA A 107 4.74 -13.06 10.42
CA ALA A 107 3.58 -12.20 10.26
C ALA A 107 3.94 -10.73 10.04
N VAL A 108 5.10 -10.26 10.49
CA VAL A 108 5.59 -8.92 10.14
C VAL A 108 5.69 -8.81 8.62
N VAL A 109 6.27 -9.82 7.98
CA VAL A 109 6.37 -9.91 6.51
C VAL A 109 4.98 -9.99 5.89
N SER A 110 4.14 -10.88 6.39
CA SER A 110 2.82 -11.13 5.80
C SER A 110 1.90 -9.91 5.90
N VAL A 111 1.89 -9.21 7.03
CA VAL A 111 1.13 -7.98 7.23
C VAL A 111 1.69 -6.87 6.35
N LYS A 112 3.03 -6.71 6.29
CA LYS A 112 3.67 -5.76 5.38
C LYS A 112 3.21 -6.03 3.95
N ALA A 113 3.29 -7.28 3.47
CA ALA A 113 2.89 -7.71 2.12
C ALA A 113 1.40 -7.49 1.82
N GLY A 114 0.52 -7.90 2.74
CA GLY A 114 -0.93 -7.77 2.58
C GLY A 114 -1.39 -6.31 2.52
N LEU A 115 -0.70 -5.41 3.23
CA LEU A 115 -1.03 -3.99 3.25
C LEU A 115 -0.43 -3.18 2.08
N MET A 116 0.63 -3.68 1.41
CA MET A 116 1.31 -2.90 0.35
C MET A 116 0.35 -2.49 -0.77
N GLY A 117 -0.40 -3.46 -1.31
CA GLY A 117 -1.29 -3.27 -2.46
C GLY A 117 -2.44 -2.29 -2.20
N PRO A 118 -3.28 -2.51 -1.17
CA PRO A 118 -4.38 -1.61 -0.81
C PRO A 118 -3.93 -0.18 -0.57
N LEU A 119 -2.89 -0.02 0.25
CA LEU A 119 -2.43 1.29 0.66
C LEU A 119 -1.69 1.99 -0.47
N ALA A 120 -1.05 1.26 -1.39
CA ALA A 120 -0.51 1.82 -2.62
C ALA A 120 -1.63 2.41 -3.47
N GLY A 121 -2.66 1.62 -3.79
CA GLY A 121 -3.76 2.07 -4.63
C GLY A 121 -4.57 3.22 -4.02
N LEU A 122 -4.83 3.17 -2.71
CA LEU A 122 -5.49 4.25 -1.98
C LEU A 122 -4.63 5.52 -1.97
N GLY A 123 -3.34 5.40 -1.66
CA GLY A 123 -2.41 6.52 -1.61
C GLY A 123 -2.22 7.17 -2.98
N ASP A 124 -2.08 6.38 -4.04
CA ASP A 124 -1.95 6.91 -5.40
C ASP A 124 -3.23 7.64 -5.82
N SER A 125 -4.41 7.07 -5.57
CA SER A 125 -5.69 7.69 -5.94
C SER A 125 -5.93 9.01 -5.21
N LEU A 126 -5.75 9.03 -3.88
CA LEU A 126 -6.06 10.20 -3.07
C LEU A 126 -4.97 11.28 -3.11
N LEU A 127 -3.71 10.89 -2.95
CA LEU A 127 -2.63 11.88 -2.78
C LEU A 127 -1.99 12.25 -4.10
N LYS A 128 -1.70 11.26 -4.95
CA LYS A 128 -0.98 11.49 -6.20
C LYS A 128 -1.90 11.95 -7.33
N PHE A 129 -3.08 11.35 -7.48
CA PHE A 129 -4.00 11.64 -8.58
C PHE A 129 -5.10 12.64 -8.23
N THR A 130 -5.35 12.89 -6.94
CA THR A 130 -6.37 13.88 -6.52
C THR A 130 -5.73 15.10 -5.88
N TRP A 131 -5.00 14.94 -4.77
CA TRP A 131 -4.46 16.07 -4.02
C TRP A 131 -3.42 16.89 -4.79
N LEU A 132 -2.45 16.22 -5.43
CA LEU A 132 -1.40 16.91 -6.20
C LEU A 132 -1.99 17.75 -7.37
N PRO A 133 -2.91 17.23 -8.21
CA PRO A 133 -3.57 18.05 -9.22
C PRO A 133 -4.36 19.21 -8.65
N ILE A 134 -5.10 19.04 -7.53
CA ILE A 134 -5.81 20.15 -6.88
C ILE A 134 -4.83 21.27 -6.47
N CYS A 135 -3.73 20.91 -5.81
CA CYS A 135 -2.69 21.88 -5.43
C CYS A 135 -2.07 22.56 -6.65
N GLY A 136 -1.81 21.77 -7.71
CA GLY A 136 -1.28 22.26 -8.98
C GLY A 136 -2.22 23.23 -9.67
N SER A 137 -3.52 22.92 -9.75
CA SER A 137 -4.55 23.79 -10.34
C SER A 137 -4.68 25.11 -9.59
N ILE A 138 -4.67 25.08 -8.25
CA ILE A 138 -4.72 26.29 -7.42
C ILE A 138 -3.46 27.14 -7.67
N GLY A 139 -2.27 26.53 -7.60
CA GLY A 139 -1.01 27.25 -7.83
C GLY A 139 -0.91 27.83 -9.24
N ALA A 140 -1.33 27.06 -10.25
CA ALA A 140 -1.34 27.48 -11.64
C ALA A 140 -2.29 28.67 -11.87
N ALA A 141 -3.47 28.69 -11.24
CA ALA A 141 -4.42 29.79 -11.38
C ALA A 141 -3.84 31.16 -10.97
N PHE A 142 -3.00 31.19 -9.93
CA PHE A 142 -2.29 32.40 -9.51
C PHE A 142 -1.03 32.68 -10.36
N ALA A 143 -0.30 31.64 -10.76
CA ALA A 143 0.90 31.78 -11.58
C ALA A 143 0.59 32.35 -12.97
N LEU A 144 -0.54 31.96 -13.58
CA LEU A 144 -1.01 32.48 -14.86
C LEU A 144 -1.35 33.98 -14.83
N GLN A 145 -1.63 34.52 -13.65
CA GLN A 145 -1.85 35.95 -13.43
C GLN A 145 -0.53 36.72 -13.19
N GLY A 146 0.62 36.06 -13.34
CA GLY A 146 1.94 36.63 -13.07
C GLY A 146 2.33 36.68 -11.59
N ASN A 147 1.56 36.05 -10.70
CA ASN A 147 1.80 36.10 -9.26
C ASN A 147 2.70 34.94 -8.78
N LEU A 148 3.87 35.30 -8.23
CA LEU A 148 4.83 34.36 -7.61
C LEU A 148 4.28 33.59 -6.40
N ILE A 149 3.15 34.04 -5.83
CA ILE A 149 2.45 33.30 -4.77
C ILE A 149 1.95 31.94 -5.27
N GLY A 150 1.63 31.79 -6.56
CA GLY A 150 1.11 30.53 -7.12
C GLY A 150 1.99 29.30 -6.83
N PRO A 151 3.26 29.28 -7.27
CA PRO A 151 4.18 28.18 -6.97
C PRO A 151 4.43 27.97 -5.46
N ILE A 152 4.52 29.05 -4.68
CA ILE A 152 4.73 28.96 -3.22
C ILE A 152 3.52 28.31 -2.54
N LEU A 153 2.31 28.70 -2.94
CA LEU A 153 1.07 28.15 -2.40
C LEU A 153 0.92 26.67 -2.74
N MET A 154 1.21 26.27 -3.99
CA MET A 154 1.25 24.86 -4.38
C MET A 154 2.24 24.08 -3.52
N PHE A 155 3.45 24.61 -3.33
CA PHE A 155 4.48 23.96 -2.53
C PHE A 155 4.04 23.76 -1.08
N ILE A 156 3.44 24.77 -0.46
CA ILE A 156 2.96 24.70 0.93
C ILE A 156 1.80 23.72 1.06
N LEU A 157 0.77 23.82 0.20
CA LEU A 157 -0.41 22.95 0.26
C LEU A 157 -0.03 21.48 0.06
N PHE A 158 0.82 21.20 -0.93
CA PHE A 158 1.32 19.85 -1.16
C PHE A 158 2.09 19.32 0.04
N ASN A 159 3.05 20.10 0.56
CA ASN A 159 3.90 19.64 1.66
C ASN A 159 3.16 19.53 3.00
N LEU A 160 2.14 20.35 3.25
CA LEU A 160 1.34 20.29 4.46
C LEU A 160 0.70 18.90 4.62
N VAL A 161 0.01 18.44 3.59
CA VAL A 161 -0.58 17.09 3.59
C VAL A 161 0.51 16.03 3.50
N ASN A 162 1.53 16.22 2.66
CA ASN A 162 2.58 15.23 2.47
C ASN A 162 3.34 14.90 3.77
N ILE A 163 3.76 15.91 4.51
CA ILE A 163 4.51 15.76 5.76
C ILE A 163 3.56 15.40 6.90
N GLY A 164 2.43 16.10 7.00
CA GLY A 164 1.43 15.88 8.05
C GLY A 164 0.87 14.46 8.04
N SER A 165 0.54 13.92 6.86
CA SER A 165 0.01 12.56 6.72
C SER A 165 1.05 11.51 7.14
N LYS A 166 2.33 11.67 6.76
CA LYS A 166 3.38 10.71 7.12
C LYS A 166 3.57 10.65 8.64
N TYR A 167 3.63 11.82 9.29
CA TYR A 167 3.73 11.90 10.74
C TYR A 167 2.53 11.21 11.39
N PHE A 168 1.32 11.62 11.01
CA PHE A 168 0.09 11.06 11.54
C PHE A 168 0.02 9.55 11.37
N PHE A 169 0.29 9.04 10.16
CA PHE A 169 0.19 7.61 9.86
C PHE A 169 1.24 6.75 10.55
N ILE A 170 2.48 7.23 10.77
CA ILE A 170 3.48 6.47 11.54
C ILE A 170 3.01 6.29 12.98
N HIS A 171 2.64 7.39 13.64
CA HIS A 171 2.20 7.36 15.05
C HIS A 171 0.88 6.60 15.21
N TYR A 172 -0.07 6.84 14.31
CA TYR A 172 -1.36 6.15 14.31
C TYR A 172 -1.21 4.65 14.03
N GLY A 173 -0.43 4.28 13.01
CA GLY A 173 -0.19 2.89 12.64
C GLY A 173 0.50 2.11 13.75
N TYR A 174 1.48 2.72 14.41
CA TYR A 174 2.14 2.10 15.55
C TYR A 174 1.18 1.89 16.74
N ASN A 175 0.46 2.93 17.17
CA ASN A 175 -0.47 2.81 18.29
C ASN A 175 -1.58 1.79 18.00
N LYS A 176 -2.14 1.80 16.79
CA LYS A 176 -3.15 0.81 16.38
C LYS A 176 -2.58 -0.59 16.25
N GLY A 177 -1.35 -0.74 15.77
CA GLY A 177 -0.67 -2.04 15.74
C GLY A 177 -0.51 -2.61 17.16
N VAL A 178 -0.07 -1.79 18.11
CA VAL A 178 0.05 -2.18 19.53
C VAL A 178 -1.32 -2.54 20.12
N ASP A 179 -2.32 -1.68 19.96
CA ASP A 179 -3.68 -1.90 20.46
C ASP A 179 -4.25 -3.25 19.98
N LEU A 180 -4.08 -3.58 18.69
CA LEU A 180 -4.60 -4.81 18.08
C LEU A 180 -3.95 -6.07 18.66
N ILE A 181 -2.65 -6.01 18.97
CA ILE A 181 -1.90 -7.14 19.54
C ILE A 181 -2.26 -7.30 21.02
N GLU A 182 -2.28 -6.20 21.79
CA GLU A 182 -2.55 -6.22 23.24
C GLU A 182 -3.98 -6.64 23.58
N GLN A 183 -4.97 -6.25 22.77
CA GLN A 183 -6.37 -6.66 22.96
C GLN A 183 -6.60 -8.16 22.74
N SER A 184 -5.60 -8.88 22.23
CA SER A 184 -5.75 -10.25 21.78
C SER A 184 -4.78 -11.19 22.50
N LYS A 185 -5.10 -11.55 23.75
CA LYS A 185 -4.30 -12.46 24.62
C LYS A 185 -4.20 -13.93 24.14
N ASN A 186 -4.53 -14.24 22.88
CA ASN A 186 -4.54 -15.62 22.35
C ASN A 186 -3.54 -15.80 21.19
N SER A 187 -2.76 -16.87 21.26
CA SER A 187 -1.66 -17.30 20.36
C SER A 187 -1.99 -17.34 18.84
N ASN A 188 -3.26 -17.18 18.43
CA ASN A 188 -3.66 -17.17 17.02
C ASN A 188 -3.92 -15.77 16.43
N ILE A 189 -3.70 -14.68 17.19
CA ILE A 189 -4.03 -13.33 16.69
C ILE A 189 -3.13 -12.91 15.54
N ILE A 190 -1.86 -13.26 15.59
CA ILE A 190 -0.89 -12.88 14.59
C ILE A 190 -1.26 -13.44 13.20
N GLN A 191 -1.70 -14.71 13.17
CA GLN A 191 -2.27 -15.33 11.96
C GLN A 191 -3.58 -14.65 11.54
N ARG A 192 -4.44 -14.27 12.50
CA ARG A 192 -5.68 -13.53 12.20
C ARG A 192 -5.42 -12.14 11.64
N ILE A 193 -4.44 -11.40 12.16
CA ILE A 193 -4.08 -10.05 11.68
C ILE A 193 -3.54 -10.17 10.25
N SER A 194 -2.67 -11.15 9.98
CA SER A 194 -2.22 -11.46 8.62
C SER A 194 -3.40 -11.74 7.68
N ASN A 195 -4.34 -12.61 8.11
CA ASN A 195 -5.53 -12.93 7.33
C ASN A 195 -6.43 -11.70 7.10
N VAL A 196 -6.69 -10.90 8.13
CA VAL A 196 -7.50 -9.67 8.04
C VAL A 196 -6.83 -8.66 7.12
N ALA A 197 -5.50 -8.48 7.22
CA ALA A 197 -4.74 -7.61 6.34
C ALA A 197 -4.87 -8.05 4.87
N ASN A 198 -4.83 -9.36 4.60
CA ASN A 198 -5.04 -9.91 3.26
C ASN A 198 -6.48 -9.77 2.78
N VAL A 199 -7.49 -9.94 3.64
CA VAL A 199 -8.90 -9.76 3.29
C VAL A 199 -9.21 -8.30 2.96
N VAL A 200 -8.78 -7.36 3.82
CA VAL A 200 -8.87 -5.92 3.57
C VAL A 200 -8.07 -5.56 2.31
N GLY A 201 -6.90 -6.17 2.17
CA GLY A 201 -6.14 -6.42 0.95
C GLY A 201 -6.97 -6.44 -0.33
N VAL A 202 -7.62 -7.57 -0.50
CA VAL A 202 -8.40 -7.90 -1.68
C VAL A 202 -9.66 -7.04 -1.78
N MET A 203 -10.28 -6.67 -0.66
CA MET A 203 -11.49 -5.82 -0.65
C MET A 203 -11.22 -4.42 -1.21
N VAL A 204 -10.14 -3.77 -0.75
CA VAL A 204 -9.76 -2.43 -1.24
C VAL A 204 -9.35 -2.49 -2.71
N LEU A 205 -8.60 -3.53 -3.12
CA LEU A 205 -8.25 -3.74 -4.53
C LEU A 205 -9.50 -3.89 -5.40
N GLY A 206 -10.50 -4.67 -4.97
CA GLY A 206 -11.78 -4.80 -5.67
C GLY A 206 -12.53 -3.47 -5.80
N SER A 207 -12.60 -2.70 -4.70
CA SER A 207 -13.21 -1.36 -4.71
C SER A 207 -12.50 -0.39 -5.65
N LEU A 208 -11.16 -0.43 -5.71
CA LEU A 208 -10.37 0.43 -6.60
C LEU A 208 -10.62 0.09 -8.07
N ILE A 209 -10.69 -1.20 -8.42
CA ILE A 209 -11.03 -1.62 -9.78
C ILE A 209 -12.40 -1.09 -10.18
N ALA A 210 -13.41 -1.24 -9.31
CA ALA A 210 -14.78 -0.82 -9.60
C ALA A 210 -14.97 0.71 -9.70
N THR A 211 -14.09 1.50 -9.09
CA THR A 211 -14.23 2.98 -9.04
C THR A 211 -13.31 3.72 -10.02
N THR A 212 -12.12 3.18 -10.27
CA THR A 212 -11.09 3.83 -11.09
C THR A 212 -11.15 3.39 -12.56
N VAL A 213 -11.54 2.14 -12.83
CA VAL A 213 -11.66 1.63 -14.20
C VAL A 213 -13.07 1.90 -14.70
N LYS A 214 -13.22 2.79 -15.68
CA LYS A 214 -14.51 3.09 -16.32
C LYS A 214 -14.53 2.45 -17.69
N ILE A 215 -15.26 1.34 -17.81
CA ILE A 215 -15.48 0.66 -19.07
C ILE A 215 -16.98 0.59 -19.29
N SER A 216 -17.46 1.24 -20.33
CA SER A 216 -18.87 1.28 -20.69
C SER A 216 -19.07 0.92 -22.15
N THR A 217 -20.25 0.44 -22.51
CA THR A 217 -20.63 0.22 -23.93
C THR A 217 -21.70 1.24 -24.32
N PRO A 218 -21.50 2.07 -25.35
CA PRO A 218 -22.53 2.98 -25.86
C PRO A 218 -23.53 2.27 -26.79
N LEU A 219 -23.52 0.93 -26.85
CA LEU A 219 -24.32 0.15 -27.78
C LEU A 219 -25.81 0.24 -27.43
N VAL A 220 -26.60 0.73 -28.38
CA VAL A 220 -28.05 0.87 -28.26
C VAL A 220 -28.70 -0.06 -29.28
N ILE A 221 -29.53 -0.98 -28.80
CA ILE A 221 -30.35 -1.83 -29.68
C ILE A 221 -31.71 -1.13 -29.79
N ALA A 222 -32.03 -0.64 -30.98
CA ALA A 222 -33.35 -0.10 -31.28
C ALA A 222 -34.33 -1.25 -31.57
N VAL A 223 -35.43 -1.31 -30.81
CA VAL A 223 -36.54 -2.24 -31.07
C VAL A 223 -37.81 -1.40 -31.21
N GLY A 224 -38.22 -1.13 -32.46
CA GLY A 224 -39.34 -0.23 -32.75
C GLY A 224 -39.02 1.23 -32.37
N GLU A 225 -39.91 1.90 -31.63
CA GLU A 225 -39.70 3.27 -31.11
C GLU A 225 -38.91 3.32 -29.79
N GLN A 226 -38.62 2.17 -29.18
CA GLN A 226 -37.87 2.10 -27.93
C GLN A 226 -36.39 1.79 -28.18
N SER A 227 -35.52 2.61 -27.62
CA SER A 227 -34.08 2.38 -27.59
C SER A 227 -33.70 1.68 -26.28
N ILE A 228 -33.16 0.46 -26.39
CA ILE A 228 -32.64 -0.27 -25.23
C ILE A 228 -31.13 -0.10 -25.20
N LYS A 229 -30.62 0.55 -24.14
CA LYS A 229 -29.17 0.62 -23.90
C LYS A 229 -28.68 -0.70 -23.35
N VAL A 230 -27.73 -1.33 -24.03
CA VAL A 230 -27.16 -2.63 -23.62
C VAL A 230 -26.45 -2.52 -22.27
N GLN A 231 -25.86 -1.36 -21.98
CA GLN A 231 -25.25 -1.07 -20.68
C GLN A 231 -26.24 -1.22 -19.51
N GLU A 232 -27.47 -0.72 -19.65
CA GLU A 232 -28.50 -0.77 -18.60
C GLU A 232 -28.99 -2.21 -18.35
N MET A 233 -28.91 -3.09 -19.34
CA MET A 233 -29.21 -4.52 -19.16
C MET A 233 -28.14 -5.22 -18.33
N PHE A 234 -26.85 -4.93 -18.59
CA PHE A 234 -25.76 -5.47 -17.78
C PHE A 234 -25.79 -4.94 -16.35
N ASP A 235 -26.04 -3.63 -16.18
CA ASP A 235 -26.06 -2.99 -14.86
C ASP A 235 -27.25 -3.46 -13.99
N LYS A 236 -28.35 -3.93 -14.59
CA LYS A 236 -29.45 -4.59 -13.86
C LYS A 236 -29.06 -5.95 -13.27
N VAL A 237 -28.12 -6.66 -13.87
CA VAL A 237 -27.61 -7.95 -13.33
C VAL A 237 -26.58 -7.66 -12.25
N ALA A 238 -25.60 -6.82 -12.54
CA ALA A 238 -24.63 -6.32 -11.58
C ALA A 238 -24.01 -5.00 -12.06
N PRO A 239 -23.90 -3.97 -11.20
CA PRO A 239 -23.25 -2.72 -11.58
C PRO A 239 -21.78 -2.95 -11.94
N ASN A 240 -21.30 -2.31 -13.01
CA ASN A 240 -19.91 -2.40 -13.47
C ASN A 240 -19.45 -3.83 -13.86
N LEU A 241 -20.39 -4.71 -14.25
CA LEU A 241 -20.08 -6.09 -14.65
C LEU A 241 -19.06 -6.15 -15.80
N LEU A 242 -19.17 -5.25 -16.77
CA LEU A 242 -18.24 -5.18 -17.91
C LEU A 242 -16.80 -4.84 -17.46
N THR A 243 -16.67 -3.89 -16.53
CA THR A 243 -15.40 -3.51 -15.91
C THR A 243 -14.78 -4.70 -15.17
N LEU A 244 -15.59 -5.48 -14.44
CA LEU A 244 -15.14 -6.69 -13.76
C LEU A 244 -14.64 -7.75 -14.75
N LEU A 245 -15.42 -8.07 -15.78
CA LEU A 245 -15.06 -9.08 -16.78
C LEU A 245 -13.78 -8.71 -17.53
N PHE A 246 -13.64 -7.44 -17.91
CA PHE A 246 -12.43 -6.96 -18.55
C PHE A 246 -11.21 -7.08 -17.62
N SER A 247 -11.35 -6.63 -16.37
CA SER A 247 -10.27 -6.69 -15.37
C SER A 247 -9.84 -8.14 -15.08
N LEU A 248 -10.79 -9.06 -14.97
CA LEU A 248 -10.52 -10.49 -14.82
C LEU A 248 -9.84 -11.07 -16.07
N GLY A 249 -10.27 -10.69 -17.26
CA GLY A 249 -9.64 -11.08 -18.52
C GLY A 249 -8.15 -10.72 -18.54
N ILE A 250 -7.83 -9.46 -18.22
CA ILE A 250 -6.45 -8.97 -18.12
C ILE A 250 -5.68 -9.73 -17.02
N PHE A 251 -6.28 -9.94 -15.86
CA PHE A 251 -5.66 -10.72 -14.77
C PHE A 251 -5.27 -12.14 -15.22
N PHE A 252 -6.17 -12.84 -15.91
CA PHE A 252 -5.89 -14.19 -16.44
C PHE A 252 -4.80 -14.18 -17.51
N LEU A 253 -4.77 -13.16 -18.39
CA LEU A 253 -3.69 -13.01 -19.37
C LEU A 253 -2.34 -12.79 -18.69
N VAL A 254 -2.25 -11.87 -17.72
CA VAL A 254 -1.01 -11.60 -16.97
C VAL A 254 -0.53 -12.85 -16.23
N LYS A 255 -1.46 -13.58 -15.58
CA LYS A 255 -1.16 -14.84 -14.90
C LYS A 255 -0.63 -15.90 -15.87
N LYS A 256 -1.25 -16.05 -17.04
CA LYS A 256 -0.82 -16.99 -18.08
C LYS A 256 0.58 -16.69 -18.60
N PHE A 257 0.91 -15.42 -18.80
CA PHE A 257 2.21 -14.98 -19.31
C PHE A 257 3.26 -14.72 -18.22
N LYS A 258 2.95 -15.01 -16.94
CA LYS A 258 3.81 -14.75 -15.77
C LYS A 258 4.39 -13.33 -15.76
N GLY A 259 3.64 -12.34 -16.26
CA GLY A 259 4.08 -10.94 -16.35
C GLY A 259 5.22 -10.61 -17.32
N LYS A 260 5.74 -11.57 -18.12
CA LYS A 260 6.87 -11.32 -19.04
C LYS A 260 6.58 -10.26 -20.11
N TYR A 261 5.33 -10.17 -20.57
CA TYR A 261 4.92 -9.28 -21.66
C TYR A 261 4.06 -8.11 -21.20
N THR A 262 4.24 -7.65 -19.95
CA THR A 262 3.39 -6.59 -19.36
C THR A 262 3.36 -5.32 -20.21
N VAL A 263 4.51 -4.88 -20.74
CA VAL A 263 4.58 -3.68 -21.60
C VAL A 263 3.81 -3.88 -22.90
N SER A 264 3.99 -5.03 -23.57
CA SER A 264 3.26 -5.35 -24.80
C SER A 264 1.75 -5.47 -24.56
N LEU A 265 1.34 -5.96 -23.40
CA LEU A 265 -0.06 -6.07 -23.01
C LEU A 265 -0.70 -4.68 -22.84
N ILE A 266 0.01 -3.73 -22.22
CA ILE A 266 -0.44 -2.34 -22.08
C ILE A 266 -0.64 -1.71 -23.46
N ILE A 267 0.33 -1.87 -24.37
CA ILE A 267 0.22 -1.35 -25.75
C ILE A 267 -0.97 -1.99 -26.48
N ALA A 268 -1.13 -3.31 -26.37
CA ALA A 268 -2.27 -4.02 -26.97
C ALA A 268 -3.62 -3.52 -26.43
N MET A 269 -3.72 -3.23 -25.13
CA MET A 269 -4.92 -2.67 -24.52
C MET A 269 -5.22 -1.26 -25.02
N MET A 270 -4.20 -0.41 -25.19
CA MET A 270 -4.39 0.93 -25.76
C MET A 270 -4.92 0.85 -27.20
N VAL A 271 -4.31 0.00 -28.04
CA VAL A 271 -4.74 -0.21 -29.42
C VAL A 271 -6.16 -0.79 -29.47
N PHE A 272 -6.45 -1.80 -28.65
CA PHE A 272 -7.78 -2.38 -28.54
C PHE A 272 -8.83 -1.36 -28.11
N GLY A 273 -8.54 -0.51 -27.11
CA GLY A 273 -9.44 0.54 -26.66
C GLY A 273 -9.76 1.55 -27.76
N VAL A 274 -8.76 1.99 -28.53
CA VAL A 274 -8.96 2.91 -29.67
C VAL A 274 -9.84 2.25 -30.74
N ILE A 275 -9.53 1.00 -31.12
CA ILE A 275 -10.30 0.27 -32.14
C ILE A 275 -11.76 0.11 -31.68
N CYS A 276 -12.00 -0.37 -30.47
CA CYS A 276 -13.36 -0.58 -29.97
C CYS A 276 -14.14 0.74 -29.79
N SER A 277 -13.45 1.85 -29.49
CA SER A 277 -14.06 3.18 -29.47
C SER A 277 -14.45 3.66 -30.87
N MET A 278 -13.61 3.43 -31.88
CA MET A 278 -13.92 3.76 -33.28
C MET A 278 -15.14 3.00 -33.82
N PHE A 279 -15.32 1.75 -33.38
CA PHE A 279 -16.48 0.93 -33.75
C PHE A 279 -17.71 1.15 -32.85
N GLY A 280 -17.65 2.06 -31.86
CA GLY A 280 -18.76 2.33 -30.95
C GLY A 280 -19.13 1.16 -30.03
N ILE A 281 -18.20 0.22 -29.83
CA ILE A 281 -18.41 -0.96 -28.97
C ILE A 281 -18.10 -0.61 -27.51
N LEU A 282 -17.07 0.21 -27.26
CA LEU A 282 -16.63 0.63 -25.93
C LEU A 282 -16.42 2.14 -25.84
N SER A 283 -16.67 2.70 -24.66
CA SER A 283 -16.47 4.09 -24.26
C SER A 283 -15.82 4.20 -22.89
#